data_AF-A0A820YA58-F1
#
_entry.id   AF-A0A820YA58-F1
#
_cell.length_a   1.000
_cell.length_b   1.000
_cell.length_c   1.000
_cell.angle_alpha   90.00
_cell.angle_beta   90.00
_cell.angle_gamma   90.00
#
_symmetry.space_group_name_H-M   'P 1'
#
loop_
_entity.id
_entity.type
_entity.pdbx_description
1 polymer ?
#
loop_
_entity_poly.entity_id
_entity_poly.type
_entity_poly.pdbx_seq_one_letter_code
_entity_poly.pdbx_strand_id
1 'polypeptide(L)'
;MAARVKAKQPAKKRQQRATSNIFAMFDQSQIQEYKEAFNIIDHDRDGFISSDDLRDMFASLGKVVPDSELEAMIREAPGDLNFTMFLTLFGEKLTGSDPEDVIRNAFAALD
;
A
#
# COMPACT_ATOMS: atom_id res chain seq x y z
N MET A 1 -18.19 45.73 -25.13
CA MET A 1 -18.69 44.63 -24.27
C MET A 1 -17.63 43.54 -24.21
N ALA A 2 -17.35 43.05 -23.01
CA ALA A 2 -16.07 42.51 -22.57
C ALA A 2 -15.66 41.13 -23.14
N ALA A 3 -14.40 41.00 -23.58
CA ALA A 3 -13.73 39.73 -23.81
C ALA A 3 -13.33 39.12 -22.46
N ARG A 4 -13.91 37.95 -22.13
CA ARG A 4 -13.66 37.24 -20.87
C ARG A 4 -12.61 36.15 -21.10
N VAL A 5 -11.34 36.50 -20.88
CA VAL A 5 -10.25 35.53 -20.76
C VAL A 5 -10.49 34.68 -19.51
N LYS A 6 -10.76 33.38 -19.67
CA LYS A 6 -10.82 32.44 -18.55
C LYS A 6 -9.44 31.80 -18.35
N ALA A 7 -9.02 31.83 -17.09
CA ALA A 7 -7.68 31.53 -16.59
C ALA A 7 -7.21 30.10 -16.88
N LYS A 8 -5.91 29.96 -17.20
CA LYS A 8 -5.18 28.70 -17.16
C LYS A 8 -5.11 28.22 -15.70
N GLN A 9 -5.64 27.02 -15.44
CA GLN A 9 -5.54 26.37 -14.13
C GLN A 9 -4.07 25.99 -13.86
N PRO A 10 -3.57 26.17 -12.62
CA PRO A 10 -2.23 25.71 -12.27
C PRO A 10 -2.23 24.19 -12.14
N ALA A 11 -1.22 23.54 -12.75
CA ALA A 11 -0.97 22.12 -12.63
C ALA A 11 -0.85 21.71 -11.16
N LYS A 12 -1.70 20.78 -10.70
CA LYS A 12 -1.65 20.22 -9.35
C LYS A 12 -0.24 19.65 -9.12
N LYS A 13 0.39 20.09 -8.04
CA LYS A 13 1.72 19.66 -7.59
C LYS A 13 1.78 18.13 -7.58
N ARG A 14 2.72 17.59 -8.35
CA ARG A 14 3.07 16.16 -8.34
C ARG A 14 3.50 15.78 -6.93
N GLN A 15 2.61 15.11 -6.21
CA GLN A 15 2.88 14.54 -4.89
C GLN A 15 4.13 13.65 -5.04
N GLN A 16 5.10 13.87 -4.16
CA GLN A 16 6.43 13.28 -4.25
C GLN A 16 6.33 11.76 -4.36
N ARG A 17 7.14 11.20 -5.26
CA ARG A 17 7.20 9.78 -5.61
C ARG A 17 7.73 8.96 -4.43
N ALA A 18 6.85 8.56 -3.51
CA ALA A 18 7.18 7.54 -2.50
C ALA A 18 7.36 6.15 -3.14
N THR A 19 6.77 5.91 -4.32
CA THR A 19 6.78 4.60 -5.01
C THR A 19 8.12 4.18 -5.61
N SER A 20 9.11 5.09 -5.72
CA SER A 20 10.29 4.86 -6.56
C SER A 20 11.26 3.79 -6.05
N ASN A 21 11.23 3.46 -4.74
CA ASN A 21 12.19 2.54 -4.12
C ASN A 21 11.57 1.34 -3.39
N ILE A 22 10.24 1.22 -3.31
CA ILE A 22 9.60 0.10 -2.58
C ILE A 22 9.94 -1.26 -3.21
N PHE A 23 9.99 -1.34 -4.54
CA PHE A 23 10.46 -2.55 -5.23
C PHE A 23 11.94 -2.87 -5.01
N ALA A 24 12.75 -1.91 -4.54
CA ALA A 24 14.15 -2.15 -4.20
C ALA A 24 14.34 -2.55 -2.73
N MET A 25 13.30 -2.44 -1.89
CA MET A 25 13.32 -2.88 -0.49
C MET A 25 13.11 -4.39 -0.35
N PHE A 26 12.64 -5.05 -1.41
CA PHE A 26 12.32 -6.47 -1.43
C PHE A 26 13.13 -7.17 -2.52
N ASP A 27 13.57 -8.39 -2.22
CA ASP A 27 14.22 -9.25 -3.22
C ASP A 27 13.19 -9.76 -4.25
N GLN A 28 13.67 -10.21 -5.42
CA GLN A 28 12.78 -10.71 -6.48
C GLN A 28 11.89 -11.87 -6.02
N SER A 29 12.38 -12.75 -5.15
CA SER A 29 11.57 -13.84 -4.58
C SER A 29 10.44 -13.30 -3.72
N GLN A 30 10.71 -12.33 -2.86
CA GLN A 30 9.69 -11.70 -2.02
C GLN A 30 8.64 -10.98 -2.86
N ILE A 31 9.06 -10.23 -3.89
CA ILE A 31 8.14 -9.57 -4.81
C ILE A 31 7.22 -10.59 -5.49
N GLN A 32 7.76 -11.75 -5.87
CA GLN A 32 6.99 -12.82 -6.49
C GLN A 32 5.98 -13.44 -5.50
N GLU A 33 6.39 -13.71 -4.27
CA GLU A 33 5.50 -14.19 -3.20
C GLU A 33 4.37 -13.19 -2.91
N TYR A 34 4.67 -11.90 -2.80
CA TYR A 34 3.65 -10.87 -2.61
C TYR A 34 2.71 -10.77 -3.80
N LYS A 35 3.21 -10.99 -5.02
CA LYS A 35 2.38 -10.99 -6.22
C LYS A 35 1.42 -12.19 -6.24
N GLU A 36 1.87 -13.35 -5.80
CA GLU A 36 1.03 -14.53 -5.67
C GLU A 36 -0.02 -14.34 -4.58
N ALA A 37 0.36 -13.79 -3.43
CA ALA A 37 -0.59 -13.43 -2.37
C ALA A 37 -1.63 -12.41 -2.86
N PHE A 38 -1.21 -11.38 -3.58
CA PHE A 38 -2.10 -10.39 -4.17
C PHE A 38 -3.12 -11.05 -5.11
N ASN A 39 -2.67 -11.94 -6.01
CA ASN A 39 -3.53 -12.65 -6.95
C ASN A 39 -4.50 -13.65 -6.27
N ILE A 40 -4.20 -14.11 -5.06
CA ILE A 40 -5.13 -14.95 -4.28
C ILE A 40 -6.23 -14.10 -3.65
N ILE A 41 -5.91 -12.86 -3.28
CA ILE A 41 -6.85 -11.92 -2.68
C ILE A 41 -7.74 -11.29 -3.75
N ASP A 42 -7.16 -10.76 -4.83
CA ASP A 42 -7.83 -10.17 -5.99
C ASP A 42 -8.59 -11.25 -6.78
N HIS A 43 -9.84 -11.51 -6.37
CA HIS A 43 -10.62 -12.64 -6.84
C HIS A 43 -11.21 -12.37 -8.23
N ASP A 44 -11.61 -11.14 -8.50
CA ASP A 44 -12.13 -10.71 -9.80
C ASP A 44 -11.04 -10.36 -10.84
N ARG A 45 -9.79 -10.20 -10.39
CA ARG A 45 -8.58 -9.94 -11.19
C ARG A 45 -8.61 -8.59 -11.88
N ASP A 46 -9.20 -7.58 -11.26
CA ASP A 46 -9.21 -6.22 -11.78
C ASP A 46 -7.89 -5.46 -11.49
N GLY A 47 -7.01 -6.05 -10.66
CA GLY A 47 -5.72 -5.49 -10.26
C GLY A 47 -5.78 -4.60 -9.02
N PHE A 48 -6.92 -4.58 -8.33
CA PHE A 48 -7.18 -3.85 -7.10
C PHE A 48 -7.81 -4.79 -6.07
N ILE A 49 -7.55 -4.57 -4.78
CA ILE A 49 -8.21 -5.31 -3.72
C ILE A 49 -9.39 -4.48 -3.22
N SER A 50 -10.60 -5.01 -3.41
CA SER A 50 -11.84 -4.42 -2.91
C SER A 50 -12.29 -5.06 -1.58
N SER A 51 -13.31 -4.47 -0.94
CA SER A 51 -13.95 -5.08 0.24
C SER A 51 -14.60 -6.43 -0.08
N ASP A 52 -15.10 -6.59 -1.31
CA ASP A 52 -15.74 -7.82 -1.76
C ASP A 52 -14.69 -8.94 -1.95
N ASP A 53 -13.51 -8.62 -2.48
CA ASP A 53 -12.38 -9.54 -2.56
C ASP A 53 -11.94 -10.04 -1.18
N LEU A 54 -11.80 -9.13 -0.21
CA LEU A 54 -11.48 -9.51 1.16
C LEU A 54 -12.58 -10.38 1.78
N ARG A 55 -13.85 -10.06 1.54
CA ARG A 55 -14.99 -10.86 2.00
C ARG A 55 -14.92 -12.28 1.46
N ASP A 56 -14.69 -12.46 0.17
CA ASP A 56 -14.60 -13.77 -0.49
C ASP A 56 -13.36 -14.55 -0.02
N MET A 57 -12.24 -13.85 0.18
CA MET A 57 -11.02 -14.42 0.75
C MET A 57 -11.24 -14.95 2.17
N PHE A 58 -11.84 -14.14 3.06
CA PHE A 58 -12.13 -14.57 4.43
C PHE A 58 -13.18 -15.68 4.48
N ALA A 59 -14.20 -15.62 3.61
CA ALA A 59 -15.19 -16.68 3.48
C ALA A 59 -14.55 -18.01 3.05
N SER A 60 -13.58 -17.97 2.15
CA SER A 60 -12.79 -19.14 1.72
C SER A 60 -11.96 -19.74 2.86
N LEU A 61 -11.57 -18.93 3.85
CA LEU A 61 -10.91 -19.36 5.08
C LEU A 61 -11.89 -19.79 6.19
N GLY A 62 -13.19 -19.81 5.90
CA GLY A 62 -14.25 -20.15 6.86
C GLY A 62 -14.49 -19.07 7.93
N LYS A 63 -14.02 -17.84 7.70
CA LYS A 63 -14.21 -16.69 8.59
C LYS A 63 -15.25 -15.74 8.02
N VAL A 64 -16.15 -15.26 8.89
CA VAL A 64 -17.09 -14.20 8.55
C VAL A 64 -16.61 -12.92 9.23
N VAL A 65 -16.16 -11.97 8.42
CA VAL A 65 -15.69 -10.65 8.86
C VAL A 65 -16.79 -9.62 8.54
N PRO A 66 -17.15 -8.72 9.46
CA PRO A 66 -18.16 -7.71 9.22
C PRO A 66 -17.67 -6.65 8.22
N ASP A 67 -18.60 -6.10 7.43
CA ASP A 67 -18.27 -5.09 6.41
C ASP A 67 -17.52 -3.89 6.98
N SER A 68 -17.85 -3.46 8.20
CA SER A 68 -17.16 -2.35 8.86
C SER A 68 -15.67 -2.61 9.09
N GLU A 69 -15.29 -3.88 9.32
CA GLU A 69 -13.89 -4.27 9.51
C GLU A 69 -13.17 -4.39 8.16
N LEU A 70 -13.84 -4.93 7.14
CA LEU A 70 -13.32 -4.97 5.77
C LEU A 70 -13.08 -3.56 5.23
N GLU A 71 -14.05 -2.65 5.39
CA GLU A 71 -13.90 -1.24 5.03
C GLU A 71 -12.78 -0.56 5.81
N ALA A 72 -12.58 -0.91 7.08
CA ALA A 72 -11.47 -0.40 7.87
C ALA A 72 -10.11 -0.86 7.32
N MET A 73 -10.01 -2.11 6.85
CA MET A 73 -8.80 -2.63 6.20
C MET A 73 -8.52 -1.89 4.88
N ILE A 74 -9.55 -1.66 4.05
CA ILE A 74 -9.39 -0.92 2.79
C ILE A 74 -9.00 0.54 3.06
N ARG A 75 -9.61 1.17 4.08
CA ARG A 75 -9.33 2.57 4.47
C ARG A 75 -7.92 2.77 5.03
N GLU A 76 -7.22 1.71 5.42
CA GLU A 76 -5.82 1.81 5.83
C GLU A 76 -4.93 2.26 4.66
N ALA A 77 -5.34 1.98 3.42
CA ALA A 77 -4.69 2.53 2.24
C ALA A 77 -5.15 3.98 1.97
N PRO A 78 -4.23 4.89 1.63
CA PRO A 78 -4.58 6.27 1.27
C PRO A 78 -5.28 6.41 -0.10
N GLY A 79 -5.61 5.31 -0.77
CA GLY A 79 -6.26 5.24 -2.08
C GLY A 79 -6.47 3.78 -2.51
N ASP A 80 -6.73 3.56 -3.81
CA ASP A 80 -7.01 2.23 -4.34
C ASP A 80 -5.86 1.24 -4.05
N LEU A 81 -6.22 0.07 -3.52
CA LEU A 81 -5.29 -0.99 -3.12
C LEU A 81 -4.82 -1.81 -4.33
N ASN A 82 -4.04 -1.19 -5.21
CA ASN A 82 -3.31 -1.90 -6.25
C ASN A 82 -2.04 -2.58 -5.69
N PHE A 83 -1.41 -3.43 -6.50
CA PHE A 83 -0.20 -4.15 -6.09
C PHE A 83 0.94 -3.26 -5.57
N THR A 84 1.12 -2.06 -6.13
CA THR A 84 2.17 -1.14 -5.64
C THR A 84 1.82 -0.59 -4.26
N MET A 85 0.55 -0.26 -4.02
CA MET A 85 0.08 0.18 -2.71
C MET A 85 0.16 -0.95 -1.69
N PHE A 86 -0.18 -2.18 -2.09
CA PHE A 86 -0.02 -3.38 -1.27
C PHE A 86 1.44 -3.52 -0.79
N LEU A 87 2.43 -3.47 -1.70
CA LEU A 87 3.84 -3.48 -1.30
C LEU A 87 4.25 -2.30 -0.44
N THR A 88 3.64 -1.13 -0.64
CA THR A 88 3.90 0.07 0.17
C THR A 88 3.47 -0.15 1.62
N LEU A 89 2.25 -0.64 1.83
CA LEU A 89 1.72 -0.91 3.18
C LEU A 89 2.51 -2.01 3.89
N PHE A 90 2.86 -3.08 3.18
CA PHE A 90 3.69 -4.15 3.73
C PHE A 90 5.11 -3.65 4.01
N GLY A 91 5.68 -2.82 3.14
CA GLY A 91 6.96 -2.15 3.36
C GLY A 91 6.93 -1.30 4.62
N GLU A 92 5.98 -0.36 4.74
CA GLU A 92 5.86 0.52 5.90
C GLU A 92 5.67 -0.25 7.21
N LYS A 93 4.81 -1.29 7.22
CA LYS A 93 4.59 -2.11 8.43
C LYS A 93 5.78 -3.01 8.79
N LEU A 94 6.54 -3.51 7.81
CA LEU A 94 7.70 -4.38 8.04
C LEU A 94 8.98 -3.56 8.35
N THR A 95 9.12 -2.36 7.78
CA THR A 95 10.22 -1.43 8.05
C THR A 95 10.05 -0.63 9.34
N GLY A 96 9.03 -0.92 10.15
CA GLY A 96 8.87 -0.37 11.50
C GLY A 96 9.94 -0.83 12.51
N SER A 97 11.05 -1.40 12.02
CA SER A 97 12.24 -1.74 12.79
C SER A 97 13.33 -0.74 12.42
N ASP A 98 13.89 -0.03 13.40
CA ASP A 98 14.95 0.95 13.16
C ASP A 98 16.12 0.29 12.39
N PRO A 99 16.72 0.99 11.40
CA PRO A 99 17.87 0.48 10.66
C PRO A 99 18.98 0.02 11.60
N GLU A 100 19.73 -1.03 11.23
CA GLU A 100 20.79 -1.62 12.10
C GLU A 100 21.73 -0.56 12.70
N ASP A 101 22.07 0.48 11.93
CA ASP A 101 22.99 1.53 12.38
C ASP A 101 22.40 2.41 13.49
N VAL A 102 21.07 2.62 13.49
CA VAL A 102 20.35 3.35 14.54
C VAL A 102 20.35 2.53 15.83
N ILE A 103 20.12 1.22 15.72
CA ILE A 103 20.18 0.30 16.86
C ILE A 103 21.62 0.26 17.41
N ARG A 104 22.62 0.15 16.54
CA ARG A 104 24.04 0.11 16.93
C ARG A 104 24.50 1.39 17.62
N ASN A 105 24.09 2.57 17.13
CA ASN A 105 24.40 3.83 17.79
C ASN A 105 23.67 3.99 19.13
N ALA A 106 22.44 3.50 19.26
CA ALA A 106 21.72 3.53 20.53
C ALA A 106 22.46 2.71 21.61
N PHE A 107 23.01 1.55 21.26
CA PHE A 107 23.84 0.74 22.17
C PHE A 107 25.22 1.35 22.43
N ALA A 108 25.81 2.03 21.44
CA ALA A 108 27.10 2.71 21.61
C ALA A 108 27.03 3.94 22.52
N ALA A 109 25.83 4.51 22.73
CA ALA A 109 25.62 5.65 23.64
C ALA A 109 25.40 5.25 25.11
N LEU A 110 25.36 3.94 25.41
CA LEU A 110 25.14 3.37 26.75
C LEU A 110 26.44 2.88 27.42
N ASP A 111 27.59 3.02 26.75
CA ASP A 111 28.94 2.75 27.26
C ASP A 111 29.73 4.07 27.45
#